data_AF-A0A401GJM4-F1
#
_entry.id   AF-A0A401GJM4-F1
#
_cell.length_a   1.000
_cell.length_b   1.000
_cell.length_c   1.000
_cell.angle_alpha   90.00
_cell.angle_beta   90.00
_cell.angle_gamma   90.00
#
_symmetry.space_group_name_H-M   'P 1'
#
loop_
_entity.id
_entity.type
_entity.pdbx_description
1 polymer ?
#
loop_
_entity_poly.entity_id
_entity_poly.type
_entity_poly.pdbx_seq_one_letter_code
_entity_poly.pdbx_strand_id
1 'polypeptide(L)'
;MHGVKRVRYSQEALQAKEQRERAKLKEYLVLTDEVLTKKKNSDWSRNAFDLTTRLLHVCPEFYTVWNYRRNILLYGIFPNSSPTDVNVILSDDLSLTTSFLKQHPKVYWIWNHRRWCLERVPECPSEADPDGWRKSYWSKELFVVEKMLDVDARNFHAWNYRRYVLSSMPVKRPEQTELAYTTRKIESNFSNFSAWHQRSKVLSLLWDAGKLDPKKSREYEFDLVKNAMYTDPEDQSVWIYHRWLIGNGDDYEILCREIASIQELLDEQPDSKWCMESLVFYKWLVLQNHRPRLNETEQNTLLAECLSYLSQLQILDTNRRQRYIDLSAELRNTSGECRGS
;
A
#
# COMPACT_ATOMS: atom_id res chain seq x y z
N MET A 1 -8.62 -8.07 14.03
CA MET A 1 -8.10 -8.63 15.30
C MET A 1 -6.57 -8.77 15.20
N HIS A 2 -5.80 -7.77 15.65
CA HIS A 2 -4.32 -7.83 15.71
C HIS A 2 -3.84 -7.21 17.03
N GLY A 3 -2.73 -7.68 17.59
CA GLY A 3 -2.06 -7.04 18.74
C GLY A 3 -2.59 -7.39 20.14
N VAL A 4 -3.35 -8.48 20.30
CA VAL A 4 -3.79 -8.92 21.64
C VAL A 4 -2.57 -9.40 22.43
N LYS A 5 -2.10 -8.58 23.39
CA LYS A 5 -1.04 -8.99 24.33
C LYS A 5 -1.50 -10.22 25.10
N ARG A 6 -0.69 -11.27 25.09
CA ARG A 6 -0.91 -12.45 25.95
C ARG A 6 -0.64 -12.04 27.39
N VAL A 7 -1.69 -11.69 28.13
CA VAL A 7 -1.64 -11.36 29.55
C VAL A 7 -2.17 -12.56 30.33
N ARG A 8 -1.40 -13.04 31.32
CA ARG A 8 -1.90 -14.04 32.29
C ARG A 8 -2.71 -13.29 33.36
N TYR A 9 -4.01 -13.52 33.38
CA TYR A 9 -4.92 -12.97 34.38
C TYR A 9 -5.18 -14.00 35.48
N SER A 10 -5.43 -13.55 36.72
CA SER A 10 -5.99 -14.40 37.76
C SER A 10 -7.41 -14.85 37.40
N GLN A 11 -7.90 -15.94 38.00
CA GLN A 11 -9.27 -16.42 37.76
C GLN A 11 -10.32 -15.35 38.12
N GLU A 12 -10.13 -14.63 39.23
CA GLU A 12 -11.00 -13.53 39.66
C GLU A 12 -11.02 -12.38 38.64
N ALA A 13 -9.84 -12.00 38.11
CA ALA A 13 -9.74 -10.94 37.11
C ALA A 13 -10.40 -11.34 35.77
N LEU A 14 -10.34 -12.62 35.39
CA LEU A 14 -11.06 -13.15 34.23
C LEU A 14 -12.57 -13.09 34.44
N GLN A 15 -13.08 -13.56 35.58
CA GLN A 15 -14.51 -13.50 35.90
C GLN A 15 -15.04 -12.06 35.93
N ALA A 16 -14.32 -11.13 36.56
CA ALA A 16 -14.69 -9.72 36.58
C ALA A 16 -14.63 -9.06 35.18
N LYS A 17 -13.73 -9.52 34.30
CA LYS A 17 -13.69 -9.10 32.90
C LYS A 17 -14.89 -9.64 32.12
N GLU A 18 -15.19 -10.92 32.25
CA GLU A 18 -16.33 -11.58 31.59
C GLU A 18 -17.67 -10.94 31.99
N GLN A 19 -17.86 -10.60 33.27
CA GLN A 19 -19.07 -9.92 33.72
C GLN A 19 -19.23 -8.53 33.08
N ARG A 20 -18.13 -7.76 33.00
CA ARG A 20 -18.12 -6.45 32.33
C ARG A 20 -18.38 -6.57 30.82
N GLU A 21 -17.78 -7.56 30.17
CA GLU A 21 -18.00 -7.84 28.74
C GLU A 21 -19.43 -8.30 28.46
N ARG A 22 -20.04 -9.08 29.36
CA ARG A 22 -21.45 -9.52 29.24
C ARG A 22 -22.43 -8.35 29.32
N ALA A 23 -22.21 -7.40 30.24
CA ALA A 23 -23.03 -6.20 30.33
C ALA A 23 -22.95 -5.35 29.05
N LYS A 24 -21.72 -5.10 28.56
CA LYS A 24 -21.49 -4.39 27.29
C LYS A 24 -22.10 -5.11 26.10
N LEU A 25 -21.99 -6.44 26.05
CA LEU A 25 -22.58 -7.25 24.98
C LEU A 25 -24.10 -7.12 24.98
N LYS A 26 -24.75 -7.14 26.14
CA LYS A 26 -26.20 -6.96 26.24
C LYS A 26 -26.63 -5.60 25.69
N GLU A 27 -25.96 -4.52 26.07
CA GLU A 27 -26.23 -3.16 25.54
C GLU A 27 -26.01 -3.09 24.02
N TYR A 28 -24.91 -3.68 23.54
CA TYR A 28 -24.61 -3.74 22.11
C TYR A 28 -25.68 -4.50 21.32
N LEU A 29 -26.16 -5.63 21.84
CA LEU A 29 -27.20 -6.44 21.19
C LEU A 29 -28.53 -5.69 21.12
N VAL A 30 -28.93 -5.02 22.20
CA VAL A 30 -30.16 -4.20 22.22
C VAL A 30 -30.06 -3.06 21.20
N LEU A 31 -28.95 -2.32 21.19
CA LEU A 31 -28.74 -1.23 20.24
C LEU A 31 -28.69 -1.73 18.79
N THR A 32 -28.09 -2.90 18.56
CA THR A 32 -28.03 -3.53 17.24
C THR A 32 -29.43 -3.91 16.76
N ASP A 33 -30.22 -4.56 17.60
CA ASP A 33 -31.60 -4.95 17.26
C ASP A 33 -32.47 -3.72 16.94
N GLU A 34 -32.35 -2.66 17.74
CA GLU A 34 -33.05 -1.39 17.49
C GLU A 34 -32.69 -0.79 16.12
N VAL A 35 -31.39 -0.69 15.81
CA VAL A 35 -30.91 -0.13 14.53
C VAL A 35 -31.35 -1.01 13.35
N LEU A 36 -31.24 -2.34 13.47
CA LEU A 36 -31.61 -3.25 12.40
C LEU A 36 -33.12 -3.32 12.17
N THR A 37 -33.93 -3.20 13.24
CA THR A 37 -35.39 -3.10 13.14
C THR A 37 -35.80 -1.82 12.43
N LYS A 38 -35.22 -0.67 12.80
CA LYS A 38 -35.45 0.60 12.09
C LYS A 38 -35.04 0.53 10.62
N LYS A 39 -33.90 -0.10 10.31
CA LYS A 39 -33.47 -0.38 8.94
C LYS A 39 -34.49 -1.21 8.17
N LYS A 40 -35.01 -2.29 8.78
CA LYS A 40 -36.00 -3.18 8.15
C LYS A 40 -37.30 -2.43 7.83
N ASN A 41 -37.67 -1.46 8.67
CA ASN A 41 -38.85 -0.63 8.49
C ASN A 41 -38.61 0.61 7.60
N SER A 42 -37.42 0.74 7.00
CA SER A 42 -37.05 1.90 6.18
C SER A 42 -37.22 3.24 6.93
N ASP A 43 -36.93 3.27 8.23
CA ASP A 43 -36.98 4.50 9.02
C ASP A 43 -35.78 5.39 8.65
N TRP A 44 -36.05 6.52 7.98
CA TRP A 44 -35.05 7.51 7.57
C TRP A 44 -34.99 8.74 8.50
N SER A 45 -35.45 8.60 9.74
CA SER A 45 -35.50 9.70 10.70
C SER A 45 -34.12 10.12 11.24
N ARG A 46 -34.06 11.33 11.82
CA ARG A 46 -32.88 11.80 12.55
C ARG A 46 -32.54 10.92 13.74
N ASN A 47 -33.55 10.39 14.43
CA ASN A 47 -33.35 9.43 15.52
C ASN A 47 -32.63 8.16 15.04
N ALA A 48 -33.04 7.59 13.88
CA ALA A 48 -32.34 6.46 13.29
C ALA A 48 -30.88 6.81 12.94
N PHE A 49 -30.64 8.01 12.41
CA PHE A 49 -29.28 8.51 12.12
C PHE A 49 -28.41 8.55 13.37
N ASP A 50 -28.91 9.12 14.47
CA ASP A 50 -28.17 9.22 15.73
C ASP A 50 -27.87 7.84 16.35
N LEU A 51 -28.81 6.89 16.22
CA LEU A 51 -28.58 5.50 16.62
C LEU A 51 -27.48 4.83 15.80
N THR A 52 -27.39 5.11 14.49
CA THR A 52 -26.24 4.62 13.70
C THR A 52 -24.91 5.19 14.19
N THR A 53 -24.87 6.47 14.60
CA THR A 53 -23.66 7.08 15.19
C THR A 53 -23.25 6.32 16.45
N ARG A 54 -24.19 6.11 17.37
CA ARG A 54 -23.96 5.36 18.63
C ARG A 54 -23.43 3.96 18.36
N LEU A 55 -24.04 3.23 17.43
CA LEU A 55 -23.63 1.86 17.12
C LEU A 55 -22.26 1.79 16.46
N LEU A 56 -21.94 2.75 15.58
CA LEU A 56 -20.62 2.82 14.91
C LEU A 56 -19.49 3.23 15.86
N HIS A 57 -19.77 3.99 16.92
CA HIS A 57 -18.80 4.21 18.01
C HIS A 57 -18.43 2.91 18.72
N VAL A 58 -19.33 1.92 18.76
CA VAL A 58 -19.08 0.61 19.39
C VAL A 58 -18.46 -0.36 18.39
N CYS A 59 -18.96 -0.40 17.15
CA CYS A 59 -18.53 -1.35 16.11
C CYS A 59 -18.44 -0.67 14.73
N PRO A 60 -17.33 0.03 14.41
CA PRO A 60 -17.16 0.69 13.12
C PRO A 60 -16.93 -0.29 11.96
N GLU A 61 -16.73 -1.57 12.22
CA GLU A 61 -16.62 -2.63 11.21
C GLU A 61 -17.99 -3.06 10.65
N PHE A 62 -19.10 -2.66 11.28
CA PHE A 62 -20.43 -3.11 10.93
C PHE A 62 -20.96 -2.43 9.64
N TYR A 63 -20.59 -2.98 8.50
CA TYR A 63 -20.88 -2.42 7.18
C TYR A 63 -22.36 -2.17 6.87
N THR A 64 -23.25 -3.01 7.41
CA THR A 64 -24.70 -2.84 7.23
C THR A 64 -25.20 -1.53 7.83
N VAL A 65 -24.58 -1.08 8.93
CA VAL A 65 -24.92 0.17 9.61
C VAL A 65 -24.41 1.38 8.80
N TRP A 66 -23.23 1.30 8.19
CA TRP A 66 -22.75 2.32 7.26
C TRP A 66 -23.66 2.47 6.04
N ASN A 67 -24.10 1.36 5.45
CA ASN A 67 -25.09 1.38 4.36
C ASN A 67 -26.40 2.03 4.80
N TYR A 68 -26.89 1.66 5.99
CA TYR A 68 -28.11 2.23 6.53
C TYR A 68 -28.00 3.72 6.81
N ARG A 69 -26.88 4.16 7.40
CA ARG A 69 -26.58 5.58 7.62
C ARG A 69 -26.62 6.38 6.33
N ARG A 70 -26.02 5.86 5.25
CA ARG A 70 -26.08 6.49 3.91
C ARG A 70 -27.50 6.56 3.36
N ASN A 71 -28.30 5.52 3.53
CA ASN A 71 -29.70 5.53 3.10
C ASN A 71 -30.52 6.57 3.87
N ILE A 72 -30.33 6.69 5.19
CA ILE A 72 -30.97 7.73 6.00
C ILE A 72 -30.61 9.13 5.48
N LEU A 73 -29.33 9.36 5.18
CA LEU A 73 -28.86 10.63 4.61
C LEU A 73 -29.51 10.91 3.26
N LEU A 74 -29.52 9.93 2.34
CA LEU A 74 -30.02 10.11 0.97
C LEU A 74 -31.55 10.23 0.88
N TYR A 75 -32.29 9.45 1.66
CA TYR A 75 -33.74 9.33 1.51
C TYR A 75 -34.55 10.09 2.56
N GLY A 76 -33.93 10.49 3.67
CA GLY A 76 -34.60 11.25 4.74
C GLY A 76 -34.06 12.66 4.89
N ILE A 77 -32.75 12.79 5.12
CA ILE A 77 -32.17 14.05 5.58
C ILE A 77 -31.90 15.01 4.41
N PHE A 78 -31.14 14.60 3.40
CA PHE A 78 -30.73 15.47 2.29
C PHE A 78 -31.90 16.06 1.49
N PRO A 79 -32.97 15.31 1.15
CA PRO A 79 -34.10 15.88 0.39
C PRO A 79 -34.80 17.05 1.09
N ASN A 80 -34.67 17.15 2.42
CA ASN A 80 -35.30 18.17 3.25
C ASN A 80 -34.30 19.21 3.79
N SER A 81 -33.08 19.25 3.25
CA SER A 81 -31.99 20.09 3.76
C SER A 81 -31.51 21.07 2.69
N SER A 82 -31.07 22.26 3.09
CA SER A 82 -30.38 23.17 2.17
C SER A 82 -28.98 22.63 1.80
N PRO A 83 -28.36 23.08 0.68
CA PRO A 83 -26.97 22.72 0.36
C PRO A 83 -25.99 23.00 1.51
N THR A 84 -26.21 24.08 2.26
CA THR A 84 -25.41 24.45 3.43
C THR A 84 -25.58 23.43 4.55
N ASP A 85 -26.81 23.00 4.85
CA ASP A 85 -27.07 22.00 5.90
C ASP A 85 -26.48 20.64 5.51
N VAL A 86 -26.63 20.23 4.25
CA VAL A 86 -26.00 19.01 3.72
C VAL A 86 -24.49 19.07 3.89
N ASN A 87 -23.87 20.21 3.56
CA ASN A 87 -22.44 20.40 3.71
C ASN A 87 -21.98 20.32 5.17
N VAL A 88 -22.73 20.90 6.12
CA VAL A 88 -22.45 20.78 7.57
C VAL A 88 -22.51 19.32 8.01
N ILE A 89 -23.55 18.58 7.62
CA ILE A 89 -23.73 17.17 7.98
C ILE A 89 -22.59 16.30 7.42
N LEU A 90 -22.16 16.55 6.18
CA LEU A 90 -21.02 15.87 5.57
C LEU A 90 -19.70 16.20 6.29
N SER A 91 -19.50 17.46 6.70
CA SER A 91 -18.34 17.88 7.50
C SER A 91 -18.30 17.16 8.85
N ASP A 92 -19.45 17.00 9.51
CA ASP A 92 -19.59 16.27 10.76
C ASP A 92 -19.28 14.78 10.58
N ASP A 93 -19.78 14.15 9.51
CA ASP A 93 -19.48 12.74 9.19
C ASP A 93 -18.00 12.53 8.81
N LEU A 94 -17.37 13.48 8.11
CA LEU A 94 -15.94 13.48 7.87
C LEU A 94 -15.15 13.63 9.18
N SER A 95 -15.65 14.41 10.13
CA SER A 95 -15.04 14.54 11.46
C SER A 95 -15.19 13.25 12.28
N LEU A 96 -16.36 12.63 12.24
CA LEU A 96 -16.65 11.32 12.85
C LEU A 96 -15.70 10.25 12.30
N THR A 97 -15.60 10.11 10.97
CA THR A 97 -14.69 9.15 10.35
C THR A 97 -13.23 9.42 10.69
N THR A 98 -12.81 10.68 10.81
CA THR A 98 -11.45 11.04 11.28
C THR A 98 -11.22 10.48 12.69
N SER A 99 -12.20 10.63 13.59
CA SER A 99 -12.09 10.10 14.97
C SER A 99 -11.98 8.57 15.00
N PHE A 100 -12.71 7.88 14.11
CA PHE A 100 -12.64 6.44 13.99
C PHE A 100 -11.33 5.97 13.37
N LEU A 101 -10.80 6.66 12.35
CA LEU A 101 -9.53 6.29 11.72
C LEU A 101 -8.34 6.35 12.69
N LYS A 102 -8.37 7.25 13.68
CA LYS A 102 -7.34 7.29 14.74
C LYS A 102 -7.28 5.99 15.56
N GLN A 103 -8.41 5.31 15.75
CA GLN A 103 -8.52 4.08 16.55
C GLN A 103 -8.54 2.81 15.69
N HIS A 104 -9.12 2.91 14.50
CA HIS A 104 -9.43 1.81 13.59
C HIS A 104 -8.94 2.11 12.16
N PRO A 105 -7.64 2.41 11.95
CA PRO A 105 -7.10 2.91 10.68
C PRO A 105 -7.18 1.90 9.52
N LYS A 106 -7.51 0.63 9.81
CA LYS A 106 -7.55 -0.49 8.87
C LYS A 106 -8.96 -1.02 8.60
N VAL A 107 -9.99 -0.26 8.99
CA VAL A 107 -11.38 -0.64 8.71
C VAL A 107 -11.82 -0.06 7.37
N TYR A 108 -12.08 -0.94 6.40
CA TYR A 108 -12.49 -0.59 5.03
C TYR A 108 -13.67 0.39 4.98
N TRP A 109 -14.67 0.16 5.82
CA TRP A 109 -15.94 0.90 5.75
C TRP A 109 -15.83 2.35 6.18
N ILE A 110 -14.86 2.69 7.05
CA ILE A 110 -14.60 4.08 7.42
C ILE A 110 -14.03 4.83 6.21
N TRP A 111 -13.00 4.27 5.54
CA TRP A 111 -12.42 4.85 4.33
C TRP A 111 -13.44 4.94 3.19
N ASN A 112 -14.26 3.91 3.00
CA ASN A 112 -15.34 3.88 2.02
C ASN A 112 -16.38 4.98 2.28
N HIS A 113 -16.85 5.12 3.53
CA HIS A 113 -17.82 6.15 3.90
C HIS A 113 -17.24 7.55 3.74
N ARG A 114 -15.95 7.73 4.04
CA ARG A 114 -15.24 8.98 3.83
C ARG A 114 -15.22 9.40 2.36
N ARG A 115 -14.91 8.46 1.45
CA ARG A 115 -15.01 8.69 -0.02
C ARG A 115 -16.43 9.07 -0.43
N TRP A 116 -17.42 8.33 0.06
CA TRP A 116 -18.83 8.60 -0.23
C TRP A 116 -19.22 10.02 0.23
N CYS A 117 -18.78 10.48 1.40
CA CYS A 117 -19.07 11.84 1.86
C CYS A 117 -18.52 12.90 0.89
N LEU A 118 -17.29 12.72 0.41
CA LEU A 118 -16.66 13.63 -0.55
C LEU A 118 -17.40 13.65 -1.89
N GLU A 119 -17.83 12.49 -2.37
CA GLU A 119 -18.62 12.34 -3.60
C GLU A 119 -20.01 12.99 -3.51
N ARG A 120 -20.49 13.29 -2.30
CA ARG A 120 -21.80 13.92 -2.05
C ARG A 120 -21.73 15.39 -1.66
N VAL A 121 -20.54 15.99 -1.62
CA VAL A 121 -20.39 17.44 -1.36
C VAL A 121 -21.18 18.22 -2.42
N PRO A 122 -22.19 19.02 -2.02
CA PRO A 122 -22.99 19.81 -2.96
C PRO A 122 -22.18 20.98 -3.52
N GLU A 123 -22.70 21.60 -4.57
CA GLU A 123 -22.17 22.87 -5.09
C GLU A 123 -22.29 23.97 -4.01
N CYS A 124 -21.25 24.80 -3.93
CA CYS A 124 -21.24 25.95 -3.05
C CYS A 124 -22.30 26.96 -3.54
N PRO A 125 -23.16 27.50 -2.66
CA PRO A 125 -24.12 28.55 -3.03
C PRO A 125 -23.49 29.85 -3.53
N SER A 126 -22.17 30.01 -3.44
CA SER A 126 -21.46 31.18 -3.96
C SER A 126 -21.31 31.09 -5.47
N GLU A 127 -21.93 32.02 -6.21
CA GLU A 127 -21.82 32.10 -7.67
C GLU A 127 -20.38 32.33 -8.17
N ALA A 128 -19.53 32.93 -7.35
CA ALA A 128 -18.14 33.22 -7.70
C ALA A 128 -17.21 32.01 -7.59
N ASP A 129 -17.50 31.02 -6.74
CA ASP A 129 -16.73 29.79 -6.60
C ASP A 129 -17.63 28.58 -6.25
N PRO A 130 -18.37 28.04 -7.23
CA PRO A 130 -19.26 26.89 -7.02
C PRO A 130 -18.52 25.63 -6.49
N ASP A 131 -17.23 25.51 -6.77
CA ASP A 131 -16.38 24.39 -6.33
C ASP A 131 -15.66 24.64 -4.99
N GLY A 132 -15.89 25.78 -4.34
CA GLY A 132 -15.11 26.20 -3.16
C GLY A 132 -15.09 25.17 -2.03
N TRP A 133 -16.25 24.57 -1.73
CA TRP A 133 -16.34 23.49 -0.73
C TRP A 133 -15.56 22.25 -1.17
N ARG A 134 -15.71 21.80 -2.42
CA ARG A 134 -15.00 20.63 -2.95
C ARG A 134 -13.49 20.83 -2.93
N LYS A 135 -13.00 22.00 -3.37
CA LYS A 135 -11.56 22.35 -3.32
C LYS A 135 -11.02 22.32 -1.89
N SER A 136 -11.78 22.88 -0.94
CA SER A 136 -11.43 22.90 0.48
C SER A 136 -11.33 21.49 1.07
N TYR A 137 -12.36 20.65 0.87
CA TYR A 137 -12.34 19.27 1.36
C TYR A 137 -11.17 18.48 0.81
N TRP A 138 -10.97 18.43 -0.51
CA TRP A 138 -9.87 17.62 -1.08
C TRP A 138 -8.49 18.07 -0.60
N SER A 139 -8.30 19.37 -0.36
CA SER A 139 -7.07 19.90 0.23
C SER A 139 -6.88 19.41 1.68
N LYS A 140 -7.93 19.43 2.49
CA LYS A 140 -7.94 18.87 3.85
C LYS A 140 -7.72 17.37 3.86
N GLU A 141 -8.30 16.63 2.91
CA GLU A 141 -8.17 15.18 2.81
C GLU A 141 -6.74 14.73 2.50
N LEU A 142 -6.02 15.50 1.70
CA LEU A 142 -4.61 15.23 1.47
C LEU A 142 -3.78 15.40 2.76
N PHE A 143 -4.07 16.45 3.55
CA PHE A 143 -3.43 16.62 4.86
C PHE A 143 -3.77 15.46 5.81
N VAL A 144 -5.03 15.04 5.86
CA VAL A 144 -5.47 13.91 6.71
C VAL A 144 -4.73 12.62 6.31
N VAL A 145 -4.70 12.27 5.03
CA VAL A 145 -4.04 11.03 4.60
C VAL A 145 -2.54 11.07 4.82
N GLU A 146 -1.89 12.23 4.68
CA GLU A 146 -0.48 12.40 5.04
C GLU A 146 -0.24 12.13 6.51
N LYS A 147 -1.06 12.68 7.41
CA LYS A 147 -0.96 12.39 8.84
C LYS A 147 -1.19 10.93 9.19
N MET A 148 -2.12 10.26 8.49
CA MET A 148 -2.32 8.82 8.68
C MET A 148 -1.10 8.00 8.23
N LEU A 149 -0.42 8.43 7.16
CA LEU A 149 0.83 7.82 6.66
C LEU A 149 2.08 8.22 7.45
N ASP A 150 2.02 9.30 8.25
CA ASP A 150 3.06 9.61 9.23
C ASP A 150 2.99 8.65 10.43
N VAL A 151 1.78 8.24 10.81
CA VAL A 151 1.55 7.29 11.92
C VAL A 151 1.81 5.83 11.53
N ASP A 152 1.30 5.40 10.37
CA ASP A 152 1.56 4.06 9.81
C ASP A 152 1.89 4.20 8.32
N ALA A 153 3.19 4.32 8.03
CA ALA A 153 3.72 4.50 6.68
C ALA A 153 3.39 3.33 5.73
N ARG A 154 3.03 2.16 6.27
CA ARG A 154 2.66 0.95 5.51
C ARG A 154 1.15 0.73 5.43
N ASN A 155 0.33 1.67 5.91
CA ASN A 155 -1.13 1.55 5.82
C ASN A 155 -1.60 1.62 4.35
N PHE A 156 -1.88 0.44 3.76
CA PHE A 156 -2.30 0.35 2.37
C PHE A 156 -3.67 1.00 2.11
N HIS A 157 -4.56 1.11 3.12
CA HIS A 157 -5.82 1.83 2.97
C HIS A 157 -5.57 3.33 2.79
N ALA A 158 -4.65 3.89 3.57
CA ALA A 158 -4.27 5.29 3.44
C ALA A 158 -3.59 5.56 2.09
N TRP A 159 -2.69 4.69 1.62
CA TRP A 159 -2.11 4.82 0.28
C TRP A 159 -3.15 4.71 -0.84
N ASN A 160 -4.08 3.76 -0.75
CA ASN A 160 -5.21 3.67 -1.69
C ASN A 160 -6.08 4.92 -1.66
N TYR A 161 -6.37 5.44 -0.46
CA TYR A 161 -7.15 6.66 -0.29
C TYR A 161 -6.42 7.89 -0.83
N ARG A 162 -5.09 8.00 -0.65
CA ARG A 162 -4.27 9.06 -1.22
C ARG A 162 -4.37 9.08 -2.74
N ARG A 163 -4.24 7.91 -3.40
CA ARG A 163 -4.44 7.78 -4.84
C ARG A 163 -5.81 8.26 -5.28
N TYR A 164 -6.86 7.86 -4.56
CA TYR A 164 -8.21 8.35 -4.80
C TYR A 164 -8.29 9.88 -4.68
N VAL A 165 -7.83 10.46 -3.57
CA VAL A 165 -7.84 11.91 -3.34
C VAL A 165 -7.16 12.64 -4.49
N LEU A 166 -5.91 12.26 -4.84
CA LEU A 166 -5.15 12.85 -5.96
C LEU A 166 -5.89 12.71 -7.30
N SER A 167 -6.47 11.54 -7.57
CA SER A 167 -7.21 11.27 -8.81
C SER A 167 -8.54 12.02 -8.90
N SER A 168 -9.14 12.39 -7.77
CA SER A 168 -10.46 13.02 -7.71
C SER A 168 -10.42 14.51 -7.33
N MET A 169 -9.23 15.10 -7.10
CA MET A 169 -9.11 16.53 -6.79
C MET A 169 -9.73 17.38 -7.90
N PRO A 170 -10.55 18.41 -7.56
CA PRO A 170 -11.07 19.37 -8.54
C PRO A 170 -9.93 20.10 -9.27
N VAL A 171 -8.86 20.44 -8.54
CA VAL A 171 -7.66 21.05 -9.09
C VAL A 171 -6.55 20.01 -9.07
N LYS A 172 -6.07 19.62 -10.25
CA LYS A 172 -4.97 18.67 -10.39
C LYS A 172 -3.67 19.28 -9.88
N ARG A 173 -2.93 18.51 -9.09
CA ARG A 173 -1.57 18.87 -8.70
C ARG A 173 -0.58 18.44 -9.78
N PRO A 174 0.55 19.15 -9.93
CA PRO A 174 1.63 18.70 -10.79
C PRO A 174 2.09 17.30 -10.35
N GLU A 175 2.27 16.38 -11.29
CA GLU A 175 2.59 15.00 -10.96
C GLU A 175 3.94 14.84 -10.23
N GLN A 176 4.87 15.77 -10.47
CA GLN A 176 6.16 15.83 -9.80
C GLN A 176 6.03 16.02 -8.28
N THR A 177 4.91 16.58 -7.80
CA THR A 177 4.68 16.73 -6.36
C THR A 177 4.52 15.38 -5.65
N GLU A 178 4.01 14.36 -6.34
CA GLU A 178 3.88 13.02 -5.78
C GLU A 178 5.23 12.27 -5.80
N LEU A 179 6.07 12.51 -6.82
CA LEU A 179 7.46 12.04 -6.79
C LEU A 179 8.22 12.64 -5.61
N ALA A 180 8.11 13.95 -5.38
CA ALA A 180 8.72 14.59 -4.21
C ALA A 180 8.17 14.05 -2.88
N TYR A 181 6.86 13.73 -2.82
CA TYR A 181 6.28 13.10 -1.64
C TYR A 181 6.85 11.71 -1.37
N THR A 182 6.94 10.86 -2.41
CA THR A 182 7.51 9.50 -2.26
C THR A 182 8.99 9.54 -1.92
N THR A 183 9.77 10.47 -2.49
CA THR A 183 11.17 10.70 -2.11
C THR A 183 11.30 10.96 -0.60
N ARG A 184 10.55 11.93 -0.06
CA ARG A 184 10.58 12.22 1.39
C ARG A 184 10.20 11.01 2.25
N LYS A 185 9.24 10.19 1.78
CA LYS A 185 8.81 8.98 2.50
C LYS A 185 9.82 7.84 2.44
N ILE A 186 10.63 7.78 1.40
CA ILE A 186 11.75 6.84 1.26
C ILE A 186 12.93 7.32 2.09
N GLU A 187 13.31 8.58 2.00
CA GLU A 187 14.42 9.16 2.76
C GLU A 187 14.19 9.07 4.29
N SER A 188 12.94 9.19 4.75
CA SER A 188 12.60 9.01 6.16
C SER A 188 12.58 7.56 6.62
N ASN A 189 12.38 6.60 5.70
CA ASN A 189 12.39 5.17 5.98
C ASN A 189 12.50 4.40 4.66
N PHE A 190 13.71 3.95 4.30
CA PHE A 190 13.95 3.23 3.05
C PHE A 190 13.25 1.85 3.02
N SER A 191 12.87 1.30 4.18
CA SER A 191 12.04 0.09 4.29
C SER A 191 10.55 0.31 4.07
N ASN A 192 10.16 1.51 3.68
CA ASN A 192 8.79 1.81 3.30
C ASN A 192 8.47 1.30 1.89
N PHE A 193 8.23 -0.01 1.76
CA PHE A 193 7.81 -0.62 0.49
C PHE A 193 6.62 0.08 -0.17
N SER A 194 5.68 0.61 0.61
CA SER A 194 4.52 1.30 0.07
C SER A 194 4.89 2.61 -0.64
N ALA A 195 5.94 3.31 -0.19
CA ALA A 195 6.45 4.49 -0.85
C ALA A 195 7.18 4.14 -2.17
N TRP A 196 8.02 3.11 -2.17
CA TRP A 196 8.63 2.57 -3.39
C TRP A 196 7.58 2.13 -4.42
N HIS A 197 6.55 1.41 -3.97
CA HIS A 197 5.46 0.99 -4.84
C HIS A 197 4.66 2.17 -5.40
N GLN A 198 4.34 3.17 -4.57
CA GLN A 198 3.68 4.37 -5.06
C GLN A 198 4.56 5.11 -6.07
N ARG A 199 5.86 5.22 -5.81
CA ARG A 199 6.83 5.84 -6.72
C ARG A 199 6.87 5.15 -8.07
N SER A 200 6.89 3.81 -8.07
CA SER A 200 6.88 3.03 -9.31
C SER A 200 5.63 3.28 -10.15
N LYS A 201 4.45 3.38 -9.51
CA LYS A 201 3.20 3.71 -10.20
C LYS A 201 3.21 5.12 -10.79
N VAL A 202 3.75 6.10 -10.08
CA VAL A 202 3.83 7.49 -10.57
C VAL A 202 4.80 7.60 -11.74
N LEU A 203 5.97 6.97 -11.65
CA LEU A 203 6.96 6.92 -12.73
C LEU A 203 6.39 6.26 -13.99
N SER A 204 5.76 5.07 -13.86
CA SER A 204 5.11 4.41 -15.00
C SER A 204 4.10 5.33 -15.69
N LEU A 205 3.20 5.96 -14.92
CA LEU A 205 2.22 6.90 -15.48
C LEU A 205 2.86 8.09 -16.20
N LEU A 206 4.00 8.60 -15.70
CA LEU A 206 4.70 9.72 -16.32
C LEU A 206 5.46 9.33 -17.57
N TRP A 207 6.07 8.15 -17.59
CA TRP A 207 6.70 7.59 -18.78
C TRP A 207 5.68 7.32 -19.87
N ASP A 208 4.56 6.66 -19.55
CA ASP A 208 3.49 6.35 -20.51
C ASP A 208 2.86 7.63 -21.09
N ALA A 209 2.76 8.68 -20.29
CA ALA A 209 2.24 9.98 -20.73
C ALA A 209 3.27 10.86 -21.46
N GLY A 210 4.53 10.41 -21.60
CA GLY A 210 5.60 11.21 -22.20
C GLY A 210 5.97 12.48 -21.41
N LYS A 211 5.60 12.55 -20.12
CA LYS A 211 5.78 13.73 -19.25
C LYS A 211 7.13 13.74 -18.52
N LEU A 212 7.86 12.64 -18.59
CA LEU A 212 9.16 12.48 -17.96
C LEU A 212 10.05 11.65 -18.88
N ASP A 213 11.28 12.11 -19.11
CA ASP A 213 12.27 11.36 -19.89
C ASP A 213 12.61 10.05 -19.16
N PRO A 214 12.29 8.87 -19.74
CA PRO A 214 12.55 7.60 -19.10
C PRO A 214 14.04 7.34 -18.86
N LYS A 215 14.93 7.80 -19.76
CA LYS A 215 16.37 7.52 -19.62
C LYS A 215 16.94 8.29 -18.43
N LYS A 216 16.80 9.61 -18.43
CA LYS A 216 17.33 10.46 -17.35
C LYS A 216 16.70 10.12 -15.99
N SER A 217 15.41 9.83 -15.95
CA SER A 217 14.75 9.50 -14.68
C SER A 217 15.17 8.12 -14.16
N ARG A 218 15.34 7.10 -15.01
CA ARG A 218 15.85 5.79 -14.57
C ARG A 218 17.24 5.89 -13.95
N GLU A 219 18.15 6.66 -14.52
CA GLU A 219 19.49 6.86 -13.92
C GLU A 219 19.39 7.41 -12.50
N TYR A 220 18.56 8.43 -12.27
CA TYR A 220 18.31 8.95 -10.93
C TYR A 220 17.71 7.89 -9.99
N GLU A 221 16.81 7.04 -10.50
CA GLU A 221 16.20 5.98 -9.69
C GLU A 221 17.20 4.86 -9.35
N PHE A 222 18.13 4.52 -10.24
CA PHE A 222 19.23 3.60 -9.95
C PHE A 222 20.13 4.15 -8.85
N ASP A 223 20.54 5.42 -8.92
CA ASP A 223 21.32 6.06 -7.86
C ASP A 223 20.57 6.03 -6.51
N LEU A 224 19.27 6.36 -6.54
CA LEU A 224 18.43 6.39 -5.34
C LEU A 224 18.32 5.01 -4.69
N VAL A 225 17.98 3.97 -5.47
CA VAL A 225 17.82 2.61 -4.93
C VAL A 225 19.16 2.00 -4.52
N LYS A 226 20.24 2.29 -5.26
CA LYS A 226 21.59 1.85 -4.94
C LYS A 226 22.02 2.38 -3.57
N ASN A 227 21.83 3.68 -3.30
CA ASN A 227 22.12 4.23 -1.97
C ASN A 227 21.36 3.49 -0.85
N ALA A 228 20.10 3.13 -1.08
CA ALA A 228 19.31 2.36 -0.12
C ALA A 228 19.83 0.92 0.05
N MET A 229 20.19 0.25 -1.05
CA MET A 229 20.76 -1.11 -1.07
C MET A 229 22.08 -1.21 -0.30
N TYR A 230 22.98 -0.22 -0.45
CA TYR A 230 24.25 -0.20 0.29
C TYR A 230 24.07 0.21 1.76
N THR A 231 22.97 0.90 2.09
CA THR A 231 22.66 1.26 3.49
C THR A 231 22.09 0.08 4.27
N ASP A 232 21.18 -0.69 3.66
CA ASP A 232 20.60 -1.90 4.26
C ASP A 232 20.36 -2.98 3.19
N PRO A 233 21.36 -3.84 2.94
CA PRO A 233 21.25 -4.91 1.95
C PRO A 233 20.22 -5.99 2.33
N GLU A 234 19.73 -6.03 3.57
CA GLU A 234 18.71 -7.00 3.99
C GLU A 234 17.28 -6.55 3.69
N ASP A 235 17.09 -5.29 3.30
CA ASP A 235 15.77 -4.74 3.01
C ASP A 235 15.21 -5.24 1.68
N GLN A 236 14.30 -6.19 1.75
CA GLN A 236 13.60 -6.72 0.58
C GLN A 236 12.98 -5.64 -0.34
N SER A 237 12.56 -4.50 0.22
CA SER A 237 11.83 -3.47 -0.51
C SER A 237 12.67 -2.87 -1.64
N VAL A 238 13.96 -2.63 -1.36
CA VAL A 238 14.87 -1.99 -2.30
C VAL A 238 15.19 -2.92 -3.46
N TRP A 239 15.37 -4.22 -3.18
CA TRP A 239 15.61 -5.23 -4.22
C TRP A 239 14.41 -5.44 -5.14
N ILE A 240 13.20 -5.42 -4.59
CA ILE A 240 11.97 -5.51 -5.41
C ILE A 240 11.84 -4.28 -6.32
N TYR A 241 12.14 -3.08 -5.80
CA TYR A 241 12.11 -1.86 -6.60
C TYR A 241 13.20 -1.85 -7.68
N HIS A 242 14.41 -2.29 -7.35
CA HIS A 242 15.51 -2.44 -8.29
C HIS A 242 15.17 -3.44 -9.42
N ARG A 243 14.57 -4.60 -9.09
CA ARG A 243 14.04 -5.55 -10.10
C ARG A 243 13.00 -4.91 -11.01
N TRP A 244 12.10 -4.08 -10.47
CA TRP A 244 11.13 -3.36 -11.29
C TRP A 244 11.80 -2.34 -12.23
N LEU A 245 12.85 -1.65 -11.80
CA LEU A 245 13.61 -0.71 -12.65
C LEU A 245 14.33 -1.41 -13.80
N ILE A 246 14.94 -2.58 -13.53
CA ILE A 246 15.57 -3.42 -14.57
C ILE A 246 14.54 -3.91 -15.60
N GLY A 247 13.30 -4.15 -15.16
CA GLY A 247 12.23 -4.63 -16.03
C GLY A 247 12.55 -6.02 -16.59
N ASN A 248 12.41 -6.18 -17.91
CA ASN A 248 12.72 -7.44 -18.58
C ASN A 248 14.22 -7.63 -18.85
N GLY A 249 15.08 -6.66 -18.50
CA GLY A 249 16.51 -6.75 -18.79
C GLY A 249 16.83 -6.56 -20.28
N ASP A 250 16.12 -5.67 -20.98
CA ASP A 250 16.34 -5.40 -22.40
C ASP A 250 17.62 -4.57 -22.65
N ASP A 251 18.07 -3.82 -21.66
CA ASP A 251 19.29 -3.00 -21.74
C ASP A 251 20.48 -3.75 -21.13
N TYR A 252 21.35 -4.27 -22.00
CA TYR A 252 22.54 -5.03 -21.61
C TYR A 252 23.54 -4.21 -20.80
N GLU A 253 23.77 -2.94 -21.16
CA GLU A 253 24.78 -2.12 -20.50
C GLU A 253 24.36 -1.80 -19.07
N ILE A 254 23.08 -1.50 -18.87
CA ILE A 254 22.51 -1.31 -17.53
C ILE A 254 22.59 -2.62 -16.74
N LEU A 255 22.21 -3.77 -17.32
CA LEU A 255 22.31 -5.06 -16.64
C LEU A 255 23.75 -5.34 -16.17
N CYS A 256 24.74 -5.19 -17.05
CA CYS A 256 26.14 -5.42 -16.71
C CYS A 256 26.64 -4.47 -15.61
N ARG A 257 26.26 -3.19 -15.68
CA ARG A 257 26.60 -2.18 -14.66
C ARG A 257 26.01 -2.53 -13.30
N GLU A 258 24.72 -2.87 -13.24
CA GLU A 258 24.07 -3.22 -11.98
C GLU A 258 24.54 -4.57 -11.43
N ILE A 259 24.85 -5.56 -12.28
CA ILE A 259 25.49 -6.81 -11.87
C ILE A 259 26.84 -6.53 -11.20
N ALA A 260 27.69 -5.69 -11.82
CA ALA A 260 28.98 -5.34 -11.25
C ALA A 260 28.82 -4.66 -9.88
N SER A 261 27.88 -3.71 -9.77
CA SER A 261 27.60 -3.04 -8.50
C SER A 261 27.11 -3.99 -7.41
N ILE A 262 26.24 -4.94 -7.74
CA ILE A 262 25.74 -5.90 -6.75
C ILE A 262 26.83 -6.91 -6.37
N GLN A 263 27.74 -7.22 -7.30
CA GLN A 263 28.90 -8.05 -7.00
C GLN A 263 29.81 -7.38 -5.97
N GLU A 264 30.14 -6.10 -6.14
CA GLU A 264 30.90 -5.32 -5.15
C GLU A 264 30.22 -5.36 -3.77
N LEU A 265 28.89 -5.22 -3.73
CA LEU A 265 28.14 -5.30 -2.47
C LEU A 265 28.16 -6.71 -1.85
N LEU A 266 28.11 -7.76 -2.67
CA LEU A 266 28.24 -9.15 -2.21
C LEU A 266 29.64 -9.43 -1.67
N ASP A 267 30.69 -8.85 -2.27
CA ASP A 267 32.07 -9.04 -1.82
C ASP A 267 32.28 -8.46 -0.41
N GLU A 268 31.61 -7.35 -0.09
CA GLU A 268 31.58 -6.75 1.24
C GLU A 268 30.62 -7.47 2.22
N GLN A 269 29.54 -8.06 1.71
CA GLN A 269 28.48 -8.73 2.49
C GLN A 269 28.25 -10.16 1.97
N PRO A 270 29.20 -11.10 2.22
CA PRO A 270 29.24 -12.40 1.54
C PRO A 270 28.11 -13.36 1.91
N ASP A 271 27.34 -13.06 2.97
CA ASP A 271 26.16 -13.81 3.38
C ASP A 271 24.83 -13.17 2.95
N SER A 272 24.89 -12.05 2.20
CA SER A 272 23.69 -11.38 1.68
C SER A 272 22.96 -12.25 0.67
N LYS A 273 21.85 -12.84 1.14
CA LYS A 273 20.96 -13.63 0.28
C LYS A 273 20.38 -12.79 -0.86
N TRP A 274 20.16 -11.50 -0.64
CA TRP A 274 19.52 -10.63 -1.63
C TRP A 274 20.46 -10.26 -2.75
N CYS A 275 21.74 -10.03 -2.45
CA CYS A 275 22.77 -9.88 -3.47
C CYS A 275 22.85 -11.14 -4.33
N MET A 276 23.00 -12.32 -3.71
CA MET A 276 23.07 -13.60 -4.42
C MET A 276 21.81 -13.86 -5.28
N GLU A 277 20.61 -13.70 -4.72
CA GLU A 277 19.36 -13.94 -5.46
C GLU A 277 19.22 -12.96 -6.64
N SER A 278 19.63 -11.70 -6.47
CA SER A 278 19.55 -10.70 -7.52
C SER A 278 20.61 -10.90 -8.61
N LEU A 279 21.83 -11.31 -8.25
CA LEU A 279 22.87 -11.68 -9.21
C LEU A 279 22.44 -12.87 -10.06
N VAL A 280 21.90 -13.93 -9.45
CA VAL A 280 21.34 -15.07 -10.18
C VAL A 280 20.28 -14.61 -11.17
N PHE A 281 19.34 -13.77 -10.72
CA PHE A 281 18.27 -13.28 -11.58
C PHE A 281 18.79 -12.45 -12.76
N TYR A 282 19.70 -11.49 -12.53
CA TYR A 282 20.21 -10.62 -13.59
C TYR A 282 21.18 -11.32 -14.55
N LYS A 283 22.09 -12.17 -14.04
CA LYS A 283 22.96 -13.00 -14.89
C LYS A 283 22.13 -13.97 -15.75
N TRP A 284 21.01 -14.47 -15.23
CA TRP A 284 20.09 -15.27 -16.03
C TRP A 284 19.40 -14.44 -17.11
N LEU A 285 18.95 -13.21 -16.85
CA LEU A 285 18.43 -12.32 -17.89
C LEU A 285 19.47 -12.06 -19.00
N VAL A 286 20.74 -11.88 -18.63
CA VAL A 286 21.84 -11.77 -19.60
C VAL A 286 21.94 -13.02 -20.48
N LEU A 287 21.90 -14.21 -19.89
CA LEU A 287 21.92 -15.48 -20.63
C LEU A 287 20.70 -15.68 -21.54
N GLN A 288 19.52 -15.20 -21.15
CA GLN A 288 18.29 -15.34 -21.95
C GLN A 288 18.21 -14.33 -23.09
N ASN A 289 18.40 -13.05 -22.78
CA ASN A 289 18.08 -11.96 -23.68
C ASN A 289 19.28 -11.49 -24.51
N HIS A 290 20.50 -11.75 -24.03
CA HIS A 290 21.74 -11.19 -24.59
C HIS A 290 22.76 -12.26 -24.96
N ARG A 291 22.34 -13.52 -25.10
CA ARG A 291 23.21 -14.64 -25.49
C ARG A 291 24.12 -14.35 -26.71
N PRO A 292 23.65 -13.70 -27.79
CA PRO A 292 24.52 -13.39 -28.94
C PRO A 292 25.68 -12.43 -28.65
N ARG A 293 25.66 -11.72 -27.51
CA ARG A 293 26.75 -10.84 -27.06
C ARG A 293 27.85 -11.58 -26.29
N LEU A 294 27.61 -12.85 -25.93
CA LEU A 294 28.48 -13.62 -25.07
C LEU A 294 29.18 -14.71 -25.87
N ASN A 295 30.48 -14.87 -25.65
CA ASN A 295 31.19 -16.06 -26.10
C ASN A 295 30.88 -17.27 -25.21
N GLU A 296 31.25 -18.46 -25.66
CA GLU A 296 30.95 -19.72 -24.95
C GLU A 296 31.57 -19.76 -23.54
N THR A 297 32.78 -19.22 -23.37
CA THR A 297 33.46 -19.14 -22.08
C THR A 297 32.69 -18.24 -21.11
N GLU A 298 32.23 -17.08 -21.57
CA GLU A 298 31.42 -16.14 -20.77
C GLU A 298 30.08 -16.77 -20.36
N GLN A 299 29.40 -17.46 -21.29
CA GLN A 299 28.15 -18.16 -21.00
C GLN A 299 28.35 -19.23 -19.91
N ASN A 300 29.40 -20.03 -20.04
CA ASN A 300 29.73 -21.08 -19.07
C ASN A 300 30.12 -20.50 -17.71
N THR A 301 30.82 -19.37 -17.70
CA THR A 301 31.22 -18.68 -16.46
C THR A 301 29.99 -18.16 -15.72
N LEU A 302 29.10 -17.44 -16.40
CA LEU A 302 27.85 -16.93 -15.80
C LEU A 302 26.96 -18.07 -15.27
N LEU A 303 26.86 -19.17 -16.00
CA LEU A 303 26.10 -20.34 -15.57
C LEU A 303 26.69 -20.96 -14.30
N ALA A 304 28.01 -21.15 -14.27
CA ALA A 304 28.72 -21.71 -13.11
C ALA A 304 28.55 -20.82 -11.86
N GLU A 305 28.65 -19.51 -12.01
CA GLU A 305 28.43 -18.54 -10.94
C GLU A 305 26.99 -18.60 -10.40
N CYS A 306 25.99 -18.60 -11.29
CA CYS A 306 24.58 -18.74 -10.90
C CYS A 306 24.33 -20.02 -10.09
N LEU A 307 24.84 -21.16 -10.56
CA LEU A 307 24.71 -22.44 -9.87
C LEU A 307 25.43 -22.44 -8.50
N SER A 308 26.59 -21.78 -8.42
CA SER A 308 27.31 -21.60 -7.15
C SER A 308 26.48 -20.81 -6.14
N TYR A 309 25.94 -19.65 -6.53
CA TYR A 309 25.09 -18.85 -5.64
C TYR A 309 23.82 -19.60 -5.22
N LEU A 310 23.16 -20.30 -6.14
CA LEU A 310 21.98 -21.09 -5.80
C LEU A 310 22.29 -22.21 -4.80
N SER A 311 23.48 -22.81 -4.88
CA SER A 311 23.95 -23.79 -3.89
C SER A 311 24.14 -23.14 -2.51
N GLN A 312 24.77 -21.97 -2.45
CA GLN A 312 24.96 -21.22 -1.20
C GLN A 312 23.62 -20.78 -0.58
N LEU A 313 22.69 -20.30 -1.39
CA LEU A 313 21.35 -19.89 -0.97
C LEU A 313 20.53 -21.02 -0.34
N GLN A 314 20.75 -22.28 -0.73
CA GLN A 314 20.11 -23.43 -0.08
C GLN A 314 20.49 -23.59 1.40
N ILE A 315 21.69 -23.11 1.78
CA ILE A 315 22.21 -23.14 3.14
C ILE A 315 21.80 -21.87 3.89
N LEU A 316 21.87 -20.70 3.23
CA LEU A 316 21.59 -19.40 3.84
C LEU A 316 20.09 -19.12 4.04
N ASP A 317 19.22 -19.46 3.08
CA ASP A 317 17.76 -19.28 3.17
C ASP A 317 17.03 -20.62 3.07
N THR A 318 17.22 -21.43 4.12
CA THR A 318 16.69 -22.80 4.25
C THR A 318 15.18 -22.90 4.01
N ASN A 319 14.41 -21.88 4.37
CA ASN A 319 12.96 -21.82 4.15
C ASN A 319 12.60 -21.81 2.65
N ARG A 320 13.51 -21.39 1.78
CA ARG A 320 13.36 -21.35 0.32
C ARG A 320 14.24 -22.37 -0.40
N ARG A 321 14.84 -23.32 0.32
CA ARG A 321 15.76 -24.31 -0.24
C ARG A 321 15.24 -25.00 -1.50
N GLN A 322 13.99 -25.47 -1.49
CA GLN A 322 13.41 -26.15 -2.64
C GLN A 322 13.33 -25.25 -3.88
N ARG A 323 13.00 -23.95 -3.71
CA ARG A 323 12.98 -22.98 -4.80
C ARG A 323 14.35 -22.86 -5.47
N TYR A 324 15.45 -22.85 -4.70
CA TYR A 324 16.79 -22.75 -5.28
C TYR A 324 17.22 -24.04 -5.99
N ILE A 325 16.77 -25.20 -5.52
CA ILE A 325 16.96 -26.49 -6.21
C ILE A 325 16.24 -26.47 -7.56
N ASP A 326 14.98 -26.04 -7.58
CA ASP A 326 14.15 -25.98 -8.79
C ASP A 326 14.76 -25.01 -9.81
N LEU A 327 15.19 -23.81 -9.37
CA LEU A 327 15.89 -22.84 -10.22
C LEU A 327 17.22 -23.39 -10.78
N SER A 328 17.96 -24.17 -9.99
CA SER A 328 19.21 -24.79 -10.46
C SER A 328 18.94 -25.80 -11.56
N ALA A 329 17.85 -26.58 -11.45
CA ALA A 329 17.45 -27.53 -12.47
C ALA A 329 16.99 -26.83 -13.75
N GLU A 330 16.23 -25.74 -13.63
CA GLU A 330 15.78 -24.93 -14.76
C GLU A 330 16.94 -24.31 -15.54
N LEU A 331 17.93 -23.75 -14.84
CA LEU A 331 19.13 -23.19 -15.46
C LEU A 331 19.91 -24.24 -16.29
N ARG A 332 20.10 -25.46 -15.75
CA ARG A 332 20.78 -26.56 -16.45
C ARG A 332 20.01 -27.05 -17.68
N ASN A 333 18.69 -27.06 -17.61
CA ASN A 333 17.85 -27.47 -18.75
C ASN A 333 17.91 -26.43 -19.88
N THR A 334 18.00 -25.15 -19.53
CA THR A 334 18.04 -24.05 -20.51
C THR A 334 19.41 -23.92 -21.19
N SER A 335 20.48 -24.39 -20.56
CA SER A 335 21.83 -24.47 -21.15
C SER A 335 22.04 -25.67 -22.07
N GLY A 336 21.10 -26.63 -22.12
CA GLY A 336 21.17 -27.80 -23.01
C GLY A 336 21.93 -29.02 -22.44
N GLU A 337 22.26 -29.04 -21.15
CA GLU A 337 23.05 -30.13 -20.54
C GLU A 337 22.26 -31.40 -20.18
N CYS A 338 20.97 -31.50 -20.54
CA CYS A 338 20.18 -32.73 -20.34
C CYS A 338 19.69 -33.33 -21.68
N ARG A 339 20.63 -33.69 -22.56
CA ARG A 339 20.43 -34.71 -23.60
C ARG A 339 21.66 -35.62 -23.65
N GLY A 340 21.81 -36.46 -22.64
CA GLY A 340 22.91 -37.42 -22.59
C GLY A 340 22.98 -38.22 -21.30
N SER A 341 22.08 -39.17 -21.10
CA SER A 341 22.37 -40.51 -20.56
C SER A 341 21.15 -41.41 -20.70
#